data_AF-A0A7K3WT75-F1
#
_entry.id   AF-A0A7K3WT75-F1
#
_cell.length_a   1.000
_cell.length_b   1.000
_cell.length_c   1.000
_cell.angle_alpha   90.00
_cell.angle_beta   90.00
_cell.angle_gamma   90.00
#
_symmetry.space_group_name_H-M   'P 1'
#
loop_
_entity.id
_entity.type
_entity.pdbx_description
1 polymer ?
#
loop_
_entity_poly.entity_id
_entity_poly.type
_entity_poly.pdbx_seq_one_letter_code
_entity_poly.pdbx_strand_id
1 'polypeptide(L)'
;MKPLKESRRVAERFKRIHILKAAVCIAAFFFLSGAIAQSYKSAVGSRASYGGLLTYKHQLNAQYFAEGIVAIRWGGVEFTALIEKSQKAFHNENTFWYIGGGMHLGFHGRDNTINPPEAKNTTTYINLGADLIGGIEYCFPDFPINVSIDYKPSFHFTGDRWFVGEGIGLSVRYVLK
;
A
#
# COMPACT_ATOMS: atom_id res chain seq x y z
N MET A 1 -53.44 -7.78 -17.92
CA MET A 1 -51.96 -7.82 -18.00
C MET A 1 -51.31 -6.55 -17.39
N LYS A 2 -51.69 -6.12 -16.17
CA LYS A 2 -51.17 -4.92 -15.46
C LYS A 2 -50.30 -5.13 -14.18
N PRO A 3 -50.12 -6.33 -13.57
CA PRO A 3 -49.48 -6.43 -12.25
C PRO A 3 -47.93 -6.39 -12.27
N LEU A 4 -47.29 -6.64 -13.42
CA LEU A 4 -45.83 -6.73 -13.54
C LEU A 4 -45.11 -5.37 -13.52
N LYS A 5 -45.80 -4.28 -13.83
CA LYS A 5 -45.20 -2.93 -13.89
C LYS A 5 -45.16 -2.26 -12.51
N GLU A 6 -46.15 -2.55 -11.67
CA GLU A 6 -46.26 -2.11 -10.28
C GLU A 6 -45.16 -2.74 -9.41
N SER A 7 -44.96 -4.06 -9.54
CA SER A 7 -43.96 -4.80 -8.75
C SER A 7 -42.52 -4.38 -9.04
N ARG A 8 -42.18 -4.09 -10.31
CA ARG A 8 -40.87 -3.53 -10.68
C ARG A 8 -40.63 -2.15 -10.10
N ARG A 9 -41.65 -1.28 -10.11
CA ARG A 9 -41.55 0.09 -9.56
C ARG A 9 -41.33 0.08 -8.04
N VAL A 10 -41.95 -0.87 -7.34
CA VAL A 10 -41.74 -1.07 -5.89
C VAL A 10 -40.33 -1.57 -5.60
N ALA A 11 -39.83 -2.56 -6.35
CA ALA A 11 -38.48 -3.09 -6.18
C ALA A 11 -37.38 -2.03 -6.40
N GLU A 12 -37.55 -1.15 -7.39
CA GLU A 12 -36.61 -0.04 -7.62
C GLU A 12 -36.62 1.01 -6.51
N ARG A 13 -37.81 1.33 -5.96
CA ARG A 13 -37.92 2.21 -4.79
C ARG A 13 -37.19 1.62 -3.59
N PHE A 14 -37.32 0.32 -3.32
CA PHE A 14 -36.58 -0.33 -2.25
C PHE A 14 -35.07 -0.29 -2.48
N LYS A 15 -34.58 -0.63 -3.67
CA LYS A 15 -33.13 -0.54 -4.00
C LYS A 15 -32.60 0.89 -3.80
N ARG A 16 -33.33 1.91 -4.26
CA ARG A 16 -32.96 3.32 -4.10
C ARG A 16 -32.91 3.76 -2.63
N ILE A 17 -33.81 3.27 -1.78
CA ILE A 17 -33.79 3.53 -0.34
C ILE A 17 -32.57 2.90 0.33
N HIS A 18 -32.18 1.67 -0.06
CA HIS A 18 -30.98 1.02 0.49
C HIS A 18 -29.69 1.71 0.03
N ILE A 19 -29.61 2.13 -1.24
CA ILE A 19 -28.48 2.90 -1.78
C ILE A 19 -28.38 4.27 -1.07
N LEU A 20 -29.51 4.95 -0.85
CA LEU A 20 -29.51 6.25 -0.15
C LEU A 20 -29.10 6.10 1.31
N LYS A 21 -29.56 5.05 2.01
CA LYS A 21 -29.13 4.72 3.37
C LYS A 21 -27.63 4.38 3.42
N ALA A 22 -27.13 3.59 2.48
CA ALA A 22 -25.70 3.29 2.36
C ALA A 22 -24.88 4.56 2.09
N ALA A 23 -25.34 5.45 1.20
CA ALA A 23 -24.68 6.71 0.91
C ALA A 23 -24.67 7.67 2.11
N VAL A 24 -25.75 7.72 2.90
CA VAL A 24 -25.83 8.51 4.14
C VAL A 24 -24.94 7.91 5.23
N CYS A 25 -24.86 6.58 5.38
CA CYS A 25 -23.92 5.91 6.27
C CYS A 25 -22.46 6.17 5.87
N ILE A 26 -22.15 6.15 4.57
CA ILE A 26 -20.81 6.46 4.04
C ILE A 26 -20.49 7.94 4.29
N ALA A 27 -21.40 8.86 4.00
CA ALA A 27 -21.22 10.28 4.27
C ALA A 27 -21.06 10.58 5.77
N ALA A 28 -21.84 9.93 6.64
CA ALA A 28 -21.71 10.05 8.09
C ALA A 28 -20.37 9.49 8.62
N PHE A 29 -19.80 8.48 7.95
CA PHE A 29 -18.45 7.98 8.24
C PHE A 29 -17.36 9.00 7.87
N PHE A 30 -17.60 9.87 6.89
CA PHE A 30 -16.68 10.95 6.52
C PHE A 30 -16.75 12.18 7.45
N PHE A 31 -17.84 12.38 8.19
CA PHE A 31 -18.01 13.55 9.07
C PHE A 31 -17.54 13.36 10.52
N LEU A 32 -17.00 12.18 10.88
CA LEU A 32 -16.54 11.86 12.24
C LEU A 32 -15.01 11.92 12.42
N SER A 33 -14.28 12.69 11.61
CA SER A 33 -12.86 12.98 11.86
C SER A 33 -12.71 13.98 13.01
N GLY A 34 -12.86 13.48 14.23
CA GLY A 34 -12.47 14.18 15.45
C GLY A 34 -10.97 14.50 15.40
N ALA A 35 -10.66 15.76 15.61
CA ALA A 35 -9.29 16.26 15.73
C ALA A 35 -8.60 15.66 16.97
N ILE A 36 -7.60 14.80 16.76
CA ILE A 36 -6.57 14.46 17.75
C ILE A 36 -5.23 14.35 17.00
N ALA A 37 -4.31 15.25 17.37
CA ALA A 37 -2.86 15.19 17.21
C ALA A 37 -2.29 14.50 15.94
N GLN A 38 -2.03 15.30 14.89
CA GLN A 38 -1.10 15.08 13.76
C GLN A 38 -0.60 13.63 13.51
N SER A 39 -1.53 12.72 13.23
CA SER A 39 -1.25 11.40 12.67
C SER A 39 -2.00 11.32 11.34
N TYR A 40 -1.27 11.16 10.23
CA TYR A 40 -1.88 11.12 8.91
C TYR A 40 -2.66 9.82 8.74
N LYS A 41 -3.87 9.90 8.15
CA LYS A 41 -4.71 8.72 7.96
C LYS A 41 -4.26 7.89 6.78
N SER A 42 -3.94 8.54 5.66
CA SER A 42 -3.37 7.86 4.49
C SER A 42 -2.31 8.74 3.82
N ALA A 43 -1.37 8.12 3.13
CA ALA A 43 -0.38 8.81 2.33
C ALA A 43 -0.13 8.03 1.04
N VAL A 44 -0.01 8.71 -0.09
CA VAL A 44 0.25 8.11 -1.40
C VAL A 44 1.44 8.79 -2.05
N GLY A 45 2.32 8.04 -2.68
CA GLY A 45 3.56 8.61 -3.16
C GLY A 45 4.37 7.70 -4.05
N SER A 46 5.61 8.13 -4.22
CA SER A 46 6.64 7.35 -4.91
C SER A 46 7.71 6.93 -3.93
N ARG A 47 8.27 5.74 -4.16
CA ARG A 47 9.39 5.19 -3.39
C ARG A 47 10.54 4.92 -4.34
N ALA A 48 11.50 5.83 -4.41
CA ALA A 48 12.73 5.66 -5.17
C ALA A 48 13.63 4.63 -4.49
N SER A 49 13.69 3.43 -5.05
CA SER A 49 14.52 2.32 -4.57
C SER A 49 14.91 1.45 -5.76
N TYR A 50 15.79 0.47 -5.55
CA TYR A 50 16.13 -0.52 -6.57
C TYR A 50 14.98 -1.52 -6.79
N GLY A 51 13.85 -1.02 -7.31
CA GLY A 51 12.62 -1.76 -7.57
C GLY A 51 11.33 -1.02 -7.21
N GLY A 52 11.33 -0.09 -6.25
CA GLY A 52 10.11 0.63 -5.84
C GLY A 52 9.70 1.72 -6.82
N LEU A 53 8.39 1.88 -7.07
CA LEU A 53 7.85 2.97 -7.90
C LEU A 53 6.78 3.76 -7.14
N LEU A 54 5.75 3.06 -6.64
CA LEU A 54 4.60 3.67 -5.96
C LEU A 54 4.40 3.06 -4.58
N THR A 55 4.01 3.89 -3.62
CA THR A 55 3.66 3.48 -2.25
C THR A 55 2.33 4.10 -1.85
N TYR A 56 1.50 3.32 -1.16
CA TYR A 56 0.31 3.78 -0.48
C TYR A 56 0.33 3.25 0.96
N LYS A 57 0.27 4.15 1.93
CA LYS A 57 0.30 3.83 3.36
C LYS A 57 -1.01 4.30 4.01
N HIS A 58 -1.62 3.45 4.82
CA HIS A 58 -2.90 3.72 5.49
C HIS A 58 -2.84 3.34 6.96
N GLN A 59 -3.32 4.22 7.82
CA GLN A 59 -3.37 4.00 9.26
C GLN A 59 -4.48 3.00 9.60
N LEU A 60 -4.11 1.88 10.22
CA LEU A 60 -5.06 0.90 10.74
C LEU A 60 -5.50 1.25 12.15
N ASN A 61 -4.56 1.70 12.97
CA ASN A 61 -4.80 2.19 14.34
C ASN A 61 -3.68 3.14 14.76
N ALA A 62 -3.68 3.58 16.03
CA ALA A 62 -2.72 4.57 16.54
C ALA A 62 -1.23 4.16 16.41
N GLN A 63 -0.93 2.86 16.29
CA GLN A 63 0.45 2.36 16.20
C GLN A 63 0.74 1.58 14.91
N TYR A 64 -0.29 1.11 14.20
CA TYR A 64 -0.11 0.23 13.04
C TYR A 64 -0.61 0.87 11.75
N PHE A 65 0.16 0.66 10.69
CA PHE A 65 -0.10 1.09 9.33
C PHE A 65 -0.04 -0.11 8.39
N ALA A 66 -0.89 -0.12 7.37
CA ALA A 66 -0.75 -0.97 6.21
C ALA A 66 -0.05 -0.19 5.11
N GLU A 67 1.00 -0.76 4.50
CA GLU A 67 1.65 -0.18 3.32
C GLU A 67 1.53 -1.15 2.14
N GLY A 68 1.10 -0.63 0.99
CA GLY A 68 1.12 -1.29 -0.30
C GLY A 68 2.19 -0.64 -1.18
N ILE A 69 3.10 -1.43 -1.73
CA ILE A 69 4.13 -0.98 -2.66
C ILE A 69 3.93 -1.65 -4.00
N VAL A 70 3.97 -0.86 -5.07
CA VAL A 70 4.05 -1.37 -6.44
C VAL A 70 5.42 -1.05 -7.01
N ALA A 71 6.08 -2.10 -7.44
CA ALA A 71 7.42 -2.10 -7.97
C ALA A 71 7.39 -2.52 -9.44
N ILE A 72 8.10 -1.80 -10.30
CA ILE A 72 8.28 -2.18 -11.72
C ILE A 72 9.75 -2.51 -11.91
N ARG A 73 10.07 -3.78 -12.15
CA ARG A 73 11.44 -4.26 -12.24
C ARG A 73 11.56 -5.33 -13.31
N TRP A 74 12.63 -5.26 -14.11
CA TRP A 74 12.99 -6.25 -15.14
C TRP A 74 11.86 -6.62 -16.13
N GLY A 75 11.04 -5.64 -16.49
CA GLY A 75 9.89 -5.87 -17.38
C GLY A 75 8.72 -6.62 -16.71
N GLY A 76 8.72 -6.69 -15.38
CA GLY A 76 7.65 -7.25 -14.56
C GLY A 76 7.10 -6.25 -13.55
N VAL A 77 6.07 -6.69 -12.82
CA VAL A 77 5.44 -5.93 -11.74
C VAL A 77 5.49 -6.75 -10.46
N GLU A 78 5.81 -6.11 -9.35
CA GLU A 78 5.80 -6.70 -8.02
C GLU A 78 4.87 -5.88 -7.12
N PHE A 79 3.98 -6.60 -6.42
CA PHE A 79 3.07 -6.06 -5.45
C PHE A 79 3.53 -6.52 -4.07
N THR A 80 3.77 -5.58 -3.17
CA THR A 80 4.14 -5.84 -1.79
C THR A 80 3.06 -5.30 -0.86
N ALA A 81 2.69 -6.08 0.15
CA ALA A 81 1.76 -5.68 1.20
C ALA A 81 2.46 -5.86 2.56
N LEU A 82 2.48 -4.80 3.37
CA LEU A 82 3.22 -4.70 4.63
C LEU A 82 2.29 -4.24 5.76
N ILE A 83 2.57 -4.75 6.96
CA ILE A 83 2.05 -4.20 8.21
C ILE A 83 3.22 -3.62 9.00
N GLU A 84 3.10 -2.35 9.36
CA GLU A 84 4.15 -1.57 9.97
C GLU A 84 3.69 -1.03 11.31
N LYS A 85 4.52 -1.20 12.33
CA LYS A 85 4.38 -0.51 13.60
C LYS A 85 5.17 0.79 13.55
N SER A 86 4.52 1.92 13.77
CA SER A 86 5.12 3.26 13.77
C SER A 86 5.06 3.88 15.17
N GLN A 87 6.14 4.52 15.61
CA GLN A 87 6.23 5.22 16.89
C GLN A 87 7.02 6.53 16.74
N LYS A 88 6.72 7.52 17.58
CA LYS A 88 7.45 8.80 17.59
C LYS A 88 8.95 8.57 17.80
N ALA A 89 9.75 9.25 17.01
CA ALA A 89 11.21 9.23 17.08
C ALA A 89 11.75 10.56 17.60
N PHE A 90 12.85 10.52 18.34
CA PHE A 90 13.69 11.68 18.67
C PHE A 90 12.97 12.89 19.30
N HIS A 91 12.22 12.74 20.40
CA HIS A 91 11.53 13.84 21.13
C HIS A 91 10.70 14.82 20.26
N ASN A 92 10.51 14.52 18.97
CA ASN A 92 9.85 15.35 17.97
C ASN A 92 8.51 14.70 17.64
N GLU A 93 7.47 15.52 17.52
CA GLU A 93 6.12 15.04 17.23
C GLU A 93 5.92 14.67 15.75
N ASN A 94 6.83 15.11 14.88
CA ASN A 94 6.71 14.99 13.43
C ASN A 94 7.61 13.90 12.81
N THR A 95 8.52 13.33 13.59
CA THR A 95 9.41 12.25 13.15
C THR A 95 8.95 10.93 13.75
N PHE A 96 8.89 9.89 12.94
CA PHE A 96 8.48 8.56 13.37
C PHE A 96 9.50 7.54 12.87
N TRP A 97 9.77 6.52 13.69
CA TRP A 97 10.43 5.32 13.23
C TRP A 97 9.37 4.25 13.05
N TYR A 98 9.57 3.39 12.06
CA TYR A 98 8.67 2.29 11.81
C TYR A 98 9.42 1.01 11.49
N ILE A 99 8.82 -0.10 11.87
CA ILE A 99 9.29 -1.43 11.55
C ILE A 99 8.10 -2.32 11.22
N GLY A 100 8.25 -3.17 10.21
CA GLY A 100 7.16 -3.97 9.72
C GLY A 100 7.63 -5.19 8.95
N GLY A 101 6.65 -5.96 8.53
CA GLY A 101 6.85 -7.11 7.67
C GLY A 101 5.60 -7.46 6.90
N GLY A 102 5.77 -8.29 5.88
CA GLY A 102 4.69 -8.69 5.01
C GLY A 102 5.15 -9.60 3.88
N MET A 103 4.43 -9.55 2.77
CA MET A 103 4.64 -10.45 1.64
C MET A 103 4.64 -9.69 0.32
N HIS A 104 5.34 -10.23 -0.67
CA HIS A 104 5.25 -9.77 -2.04
C HIS A 104 4.87 -10.88 -3.00
N LEU A 105 4.28 -10.44 -4.12
CA LEU A 105 3.94 -11.23 -5.29
C LEU A 105 4.39 -10.47 -6.54
N GLY A 106 5.37 -11.02 -7.25
CA GLY A 106 5.92 -10.50 -8.50
C GLY A 106 5.59 -11.37 -9.70
N PHE A 107 5.41 -10.72 -10.84
CA PHE A 107 5.21 -11.34 -12.15
C PHE A 107 6.26 -10.81 -13.10
N HIS A 108 7.20 -11.67 -13.50
CA HIS A 108 8.34 -11.27 -14.34
C HIS A 108 8.38 -12.09 -15.62
N GLY A 109 8.77 -11.46 -16.74
CA GLY A 109 8.99 -12.14 -18.03
C GLY A 109 10.36 -12.82 -18.17
N ARG A 110 11.18 -12.76 -17.12
CA ARG A 110 12.53 -13.33 -17.06
C ARG A 110 12.68 -14.16 -15.79
N ASP A 111 13.40 -15.27 -15.90
CA ASP A 111 13.70 -16.14 -14.78
C ASP A 111 14.56 -15.41 -13.72
N ASN A 112 14.29 -15.66 -12.44
CA ASN A 112 14.93 -15.02 -11.29
C ASN A 112 16.26 -15.73 -10.91
N THR A 113 17.07 -16.09 -11.90
CA THR A 113 18.33 -16.83 -11.74
C THR A 113 19.56 -15.92 -11.81
N ILE A 114 20.66 -16.34 -11.20
CA ILE A 114 21.96 -15.66 -11.34
C ILE A 114 22.50 -16.06 -12.71
N ASN A 115 22.34 -15.18 -13.71
CA ASN A 115 22.54 -15.41 -15.16
C ASN A 115 21.34 -16.04 -15.88
N PRO A 116 20.21 -15.31 -16.01
CA PRO A 116 19.08 -15.84 -16.75
C PRO A 116 19.40 -15.89 -18.25
N PRO A 117 19.15 -17.02 -18.93
CA PRO A 117 19.39 -17.14 -20.37
C PRO A 117 18.61 -16.06 -21.14
N GLU A 118 19.16 -15.58 -22.25
CA GLU A 118 18.52 -14.62 -23.18
C GLU A 118 17.29 -15.21 -23.92
N ALA A 119 16.57 -16.15 -23.30
CA ALA A 119 15.44 -16.81 -23.91
C ALA A 119 14.23 -15.88 -23.97
N LYS A 120 13.75 -15.68 -25.20
CA LYS A 120 12.60 -14.86 -25.57
C LYS A 120 11.30 -15.36 -24.91
N ASN A 121 10.72 -14.49 -24.08
CA ASN A 121 9.30 -14.10 -24.03
C ASN A 121 8.23 -15.20 -24.26
N THR A 122 7.96 -16.05 -23.28
CA THR A 122 6.62 -16.68 -23.19
C THR A 122 6.20 -17.18 -21.82
N THR A 123 7.14 -17.30 -20.86
CA THR A 123 6.83 -17.82 -19.53
C THR A 123 6.76 -16.68 -18.51
N THR A 124 5.59 -16.46 -17.93
CA THR A 124 5.43 -15.58 -16.76
C THR A 124 5.92 -16.33 -15.52
N TYR A 125 6.98 -15.83 -14.91
CA TYR A 125 7.49 -16.34 -13.65
C TYR A 125 6.80 -15.64 -12.49
N ILE A 126 6.35 -16.42 -11.51
CA ILE A 126 5.74 -15.91 -10.28
C ILE A 126 6.82 -15.90 -9.19
N ASN A 127 7.12 -14.70 -8.68
CA ASN A 127 7.97 -14.52 -7.53
C ASN A 127 7.10 -14.33 -6.29
N LEU A 128 7.19 -15.22 -5.31
CA LEU A 128 6.50 -15.06 -4.03
C LEU A 128 7.56 -14.98 -2.93
N GLY A 129 7.34 -14.10 -1.96
CA GLY A 129 8.25 -14.02 -0.83
C GLY A 129 7.70 -13.23 0.34
N ALA A 130 8.56 -13.08 1.34
CA ALA A 130 8.32 -12.26 2.51
C ALA A 130 9.25 -11.04 2.49
N ASP A 131 8.77 -9.94 3.06
CA ASP A 131 9.52 -8.70 3.19
C ASP A 131 9.57 -8.28 4.65
N LEU A 132 10.68 -7.68 5.02
CA LEU A 132 10.75 -6.84 6.21
C LEU A 132 10.95 -5.40 5.76
N ILE A 133 10.52 -4.45 6.57
CA ILE A 133 10.78 -3.03 6.33
C ILE A 133 11.12 -2.35 7.64
N GLY A 134 12.09 -1.44 7.61
CA GLY A 134 12.42 -0.58 8.73
C GLY A 134 12.89 0.78 8.23
N GLY A 135 12.42 1.85 8.84
CA GLY A 135 12.73 3.19 8.36
C GLY A 135 12.41 4.29 9.35
N ILE A 136 12.75 5.50 8.92
CA ILE A 136 12.41 6.75 9.59
C ILE A 136 11.62 7.58 8.59
N GLU A 137 10.51 8.14 9.06
CA GLU A 137 9.67 9.06 8.30
C GLU A 137 9.53 10.40 9.03
N TYR A 138 9.38 11.46 8.24
CA TYR A 138 9.11 12.81 8.72
C TYR A 138 7.88 13.35 8.01
N CYS A 139 6.88 13.75 8.79
CA CYS A 139 5.66 14.37 8.29
C CYS A 139 5.74 15.88 8.51
N PHE A 140 5.74 16.66 7.43
CA PHE A 140 5.79 18.11 7.54
C PHE A 140 4.49 18.63 8.20
N PRO A 141 4.57 19.51 9.22
CA PRO A 141 3.37 20.05 9.87
C PRO A 141 2.61 21.04 8.97
N ASP A 142 3.35 21.84 8.19
CA ASP A 142 2.79 22.92 7.37
C ASP A 142 2.45 22.50 5.94
N PHE A 143 3.01 21.36 5.49
CA PHE A 143 2.82 20.84 4.14
C PHE A 143 2.26 19.41 4.21
N PRO A 144 1.30 19.03 3.34
CA PRO A 144 0.75 17.67 3.30
C PRO A 144 1.72 16.69 2.64
N ILE A 145 2.97 16.67 3.10
CA ILE A 145 4.06 15.85 2.56
C ILE A 145 4.65 15.04 3.70
N ASN A 146 4.90 13.77 3.41
CA ASN A 146 5.65 12.84 4.23
C ASN A 146 6.86 12.38 3.42
N VAL A 147 8.02 12.37 4.04
CA VAL A 147 9.26 11.84 3.46
C VAL A 147 9.76 10.70 4.33
N SER A 148 10.26 9.62 3.73
CA SER A 148 10.87 8.53 4.48
C SER A 148 12.15 8.04 3.85
N ILE A 149 13.04 7.54 4.72
CA ILE A 149 14.17 6.71 4.34
C ILE A 149 13.97 5.35 4.99
N ASP A 150 14.06 4.29 4.19
CA ASP A 150 13.75 2.96 4.64
C ASP A 150 14.64 1.90 4.00
N TYR A 151 14.72 0.77 4.69
CA TYR A 151 15.41 -0.42 4.26
C TYR A 151 14.43 -1.59 4.23
N LYS A 152 14.26 -2.20 3.04
CA LYS A 152 13.33 -3.31 2.80
C LYS A 152 14.04 -4.57 2.31
N PRO A 153 14.64 -5.39 3.19
CA PRO A 153 15.18 -6.69 2.77
C PRO A 153 14.05 -7.66 2.41
N SER A 154 14.27 -8.44 1.36
CA SER A 154 13.29 -9.39 0.81
C SER A 154 13.82 -10.81 0.79
N PHE A 155 12.95 -11.77 1.10
CA PHE A 155 13.22 -13.20 1.04
C PHE A 155 12.29 -13.83 0.02
N HIS A 156 12.86 -14.35 -1.07
CA HIS A 156 12.09 -14.99 -2.13
C HIS A 156 11.99 -16.49 -1.86
N PHE A 157 10.79 -17.03 -1.97
CA PHE A 157 10.53 -18.47 -1.84
C PHE A 157 10.61 -19.19 -3.18
N THR A 158 10.61 -18.45 -4.29
CA THR A 158 10.71 -19.00 -5.65
C THR A 158 11.95 -18.43 -6.37
N GLY A 159 12.67 -19.30 -7.06
CA GLY A 159 13.93 -18.98 -7.77
C GLY A 159 15.20 -19.21 -6.93
N ASP A 160 16.35 -19.09 -7.57
CA ASP A 160 17.66 -19.38 -6.97
C ASP A 160 18.13 -18.29 -5.99
N ARG A 161 17.69 -17.05 -6.22
CA ARG A 161 18.03 -15.91 -5.37
C ARG A 161 17.04 -15.78 -4.22
N TRP A 162 17.33 -16.48 -3.13
CA TRP A 162 16.50 -16.50 -1.92
C TRP A 162 16.53 -15.20 -1.08
N PHE A 163 17.56 -14.37 -1.22
CA PHE A 163 17.71 -13.11 -0.47
C PHE A 163 18.06 -11.91 -1.36
N VAL A 164 17.37 -10.80 -1.11
CA VAL A 164 17.61 -9.49 -1.74
C VAL A 164 17.77 -8.45 -0.65
N GLY A 165 19.03 -8.05 -0.40
CA GLY A 165 19.39 -6.99 0.54
C GLY A 165 19.50 -5.60 -0.10
N GLU A 166 19.21 -5.44 -1.38
CA GLU A 166 19.34 -4.16 -2.11
C GLU A 166 18.09 -3.27 -1.93
N GLY A 167 17.57 -3.20 -0.70
CA GLY A 167 16.23 -2.71 -0.39
C GLY A 167 16.14 -1.27 0.08
N ILE A 168 17.22 -0.47 0.00
CA ILE A 168 17.20 0.92 0.50
C ILE A 168 16.29 1.77 -0.40
N GLY A 169 15.44 2.58 0.22
CA GLY A 169 14.46 3.40 -0.45
C GLY A 169 14.32 4.79 0.16
N LEU A 170 14.03 5.75 -0.70
CA LEU A 170 13.58 7.09 -0.33
C LEU A 170 12.15 7.25 -0.83
N SER A 171 11.23 7.59 0.07
CA SER A 171 9.84 7.80 -0.30
C SER A 171 9.44 9.25 -0.11
N VAL A 172 8.64 9.75 -1.05
CA VAL A 172 7.94 11.03 -0.93
C VAL A 172 6.46 10.74 -1.14
N ARG A 173 5.66 10.99 -0.11
CA ARG A 173 4.23 10.71 -0.07
C ARG A 173 3.44 11.99 0.20
N TYR A 174 2.37 12.18 -0.54
CA TYR A 174 1.36 13.17 -0.25
C TYR A 174 0.39 12.63 0.79
N VAL A 175 0.15 13.40 1.85
CA VAL A 175 -0.74 13.05 2.96
C VAL A 175 -2.19 13.37 2.59
N LEU A 176 -3.04 12.35 2.62
CA LEU A 176 -4.47 12.44 2.44
C LEU A 176 -5.13 12.57 3.83
N LYS A 177 -5.80 13.69 4.07
CA LYS A 177 -6.57 13.97 5.30
C LYS A 177 -7.95 13.31 5.25
#